data_AF-A0A3Q3K9V5-F1
#
_entry.id   AF-A0A3Q3K9V5-F1
#
_cell.length_a   1.000
_cell.length_b   1.000
_cell.length_c   1.000
_cell.angle_alpha   90.00
_cell.angle_beta   90.00
_cell.angle_gamma   90.00
#
_symmetry.space_group_name_H-M   'P 1'
#
loop_
_entity.id
_entity.type
_entity.pdbx_description
1 polymer ?
#
loop_
_entity_poly.entity_id
_entity_poly.type
_entity_poly.pdbx_seq_one_letter_code
_entity_poly.pdbx_strand_id
1 'polypeptide(L)'
;MTVMCANVFGSVKELEEVGKHLPSKAGDLVTNREKNRYPYILPYDHCRVKLSVQNSDPHSDYINANFVPGGGSERDFICTQGPLHNTMADFWRMVWEQNLTLGIGCWCSCLWGCWDSFWCV
;
A
#
# COMPACT_ATOMS: atom_id res chain seq x y z
N MET A 1 -3.66 2.02 -4.39
CA MET A 1 -3.97 1.22 -3.19
C MET A 1 -5.46 1.03 -2.96
N THR A 2 -6.21 2.13 -2.83
CA THR A 2 -7.66 2.19 -2.64
C THR A 2 -8.43 1.22 -3.56
N VAL A 3 -8.05 1.13 -4.83
CA VAL A 3 -8.70 0.26 -5.83
C VAL A 3 -8.08 -1.16 -5.89
N MET A 4 -6.86 -1.34 -5.37
CA MET A 4 -6.10 -2.61 -5.46
C MET A 4 -6.45 -3.59 -4.34
N CYS A 5 -6.98 -3.11 -3.22
CA CYS A 5 -7.39 -3.95 -2.09
C CYS A 5 -8.76 -4.66 -2.31
N ALA A 6 -9.41 -4.40 -3.45
CA ALA A 6 -10.82 -4.67 -3.68
C ALA A 6 -11.15 -6.02 -4.36
N ASN A 7 -10.14 -6.80 -4.76
CA ASN A 7 -10.18 -8.15 -5.35
C ASN A 7 -9.30 -8.20 -6.59
N VAL A 8 -8.42 -9.20 -6.63
CA VAL A 8 -7.54 -9.52 -7.75
C VAL A 8 -8.31 -10.00 -9.01
N PHE A 9 -9.65 -10.15 -8.94
CA PHE A 9 -10.49 -10.82 -9.96
C PHE A 9 -11.78 -10.08 -10.37
N GLY A 10 -11.84 -8.74 -10.28
CA GLY A 10 -13.03 -7.95 -10.67
C GLY A 10 -12.90 -7.22 -12.01
N SER A 11 -14.03 -6.91 -12.66
CA SER A 11 -14.06 -6.07 -13.87
C SER A 11 -13.69 -4.60 -13.54
N VAL A 12 -13.01 -3.90 -14.45
CA VAL A 12 -12.49 -2.52 -14.24
C VAL A 12 -13.57 -1.53 -13.77
N LYS A 13 -14.83 -1.73 -14.17
CA LYS A 13 -15.95 -0.86 -13.78
C LYS A 13 -16.47 -1.10 -12.36
N GLU A 14 -16.32 -2.30 -11.80
CA GLU A 14 -16.73 -2.58 -10.41
C GLU A 14 -15.69 -2.04 -9.43
N LEU A 15 -14.42 -1.99 -9.83
CA LEU A 15 -13.31 -1.54 -9.00
C LEU A 15 -13.35 -0.05 -8.62
N GLU A 16 -13.97 0.81 -9.45
CA GLU A 16 -14.09 2.24 -9.14
C GLU A 16 -15.05 2.53 -7.97
N GLU A 17 -16.00 1.65 -7.69
CA GLU A 17 -16.96 1.83 -6.59
C GLU A 17 -16.51 1.11 -5.30
N VAL A 18 -15.65 0.10 -5.42
CA VAL A 18 -15.24 -0.69 -4.25
C VAL A 18 -14.32 0.13 -3.34
N GLY A 19 -14.80 0.34 -2.12
CA GLY A 19 -14.02 0.89 -1.03
C GLY A 19 -13.91 2.42 -0.99
N LYS A 20 -14.60 3.15 -1.89
CA LYS A 20 -14.73 4.63 -1.83
C LYS A 20 -15.18 5.15 -0.45
N HIS A 21 -15.93 4.34 0.30
CA HIS A 21 -16.44 4.68 1.63
C HIS A 21 -15.52 4.26 2.79
N LEU A 22 -14.43 3.54 2.51
CA LEU A 22 -13.52 3.04 3.55
C LEU A 22 -12.56 4.15 3.98
N PRO A 23 -12.27 4.27 5.29
CA PRO A 23 -11.45 5.35 5.81
C PRO A 23 -9.98 5.18 5.41
N SER A 24 -9.32 6.31 5.12
CA SER A 24 -7.89 6.43 4.80
C SER A 24 -7.23 7.57 5.59
N LYS A 25 -7.73 7.79 6.83
CA LYS A 25 -7.40 8.96 7.66
C LYS A 25 -5.91 9.09 7.93
N ALA A 26 -5.20 7.96 8.09
CA ALA A 26 -3.75 7.99 8.33
C ALA A 26 -2.98 8.61 7.15
N GLY A 27 -3.43 8.37 5.91
CA GLY A 27 -2.81 8.95 4.71
C GLY A 27 -3.11 10.44 4.52
N ASP A 28 -4.25 10.91 5.02
CA ASP A 28 -4.67 12.32 4.92
C ASP A 28 -3.97 13.24 5.93
N LEU A 29 -3.35 12.67 6.98
CA LEU A 29 -2.62 13.43 7.99
C LEU A 29 -1.53 14.27 7.34
N VAL A 30 -1.44 15.54 7.75
CA VAL A 30 -0.48 16.51 7.19
C VAL A 30 0.96 15.98 7.28
N THR A 31 1.30 15.29 8.36
CA THR A 31 2.62 14.67 8.61
C THR A 31 2.96 13.51 7.65
N ASN A 32 1.95 12.91 7.00
CA ASN A 32 2.11 11.76 6.11
C ASN A 32 1.95 12.12 4.63
N ARG A 33 1.51 13.33 4.29
CA ARG A 33 1.29 13.75 2.90
C ARG A 33 2.54 13.63 2.03
N GLU A 34 3.69 14.01 2.56
CA GLU A 34 4.98 13.92 1.85
C GLU A 34 5.48 12.48 1.67
N LYS A 35 4.87 11.51 2.36
CA LYS A 35 5.15 10.09 2.20
C LYS A 35 4.30 9.44 1.10
N ASN A 36 3.36 10.19 0.51
CA ASN A 36 2.48 9.73 -0.56
C ASN A 36 2.96 10.22 -1.92
N ARG A 37 3.19 9.28 -2.85
CA ARG A 37 3.54 9.63 -4.23
C ARG A 37 2.40 10.36 -4.95
N TYR A 38 1.17 9.97 -4.65
CA TYR A 38 -0.04 10.58 -5.17
C TYR A 38 -1.01 10.90 -4.02
N PRO A 39 -1.50 12.14 -3.90
CA PRO A 39 -2.32 12.57 -2.76
C PRO A 39 -3.68 11.88 -2.69
N TYR A 40 -4.19 11.36 -3.81
CA TYR A 40 -5.50 10.70 -3.89
C TYR A 40 -5.41 9.16 -3.88
N ILE A 41 -4.19 8.60 -3.80
CA ILE A 41 -3.98 7.16 -3.78
C ILE A 41 -3.45 6.78 -2.40
N LEU A 42 -4.36 6.69 -1.44
CA LEU A 42 -4.06 6.48 -0.03
C LEU A 42 -4.35 5.03 0.41
N PRO A 43 -3.61 4.51 1.41
CA PRO A 43 -3.89 3.20 1.94
C PRO A 43 -5.14 3.24 2.84
N TYR A 44 -5.95 2.18 2.82
CA TYR A 44 -7.08 2.08 3.75
C TYR A 44 -6.61 1.78 5.17
N ASP A 45 -7.25 2.41 6.17
CA ASP A 45 -6.84 2.32 7.57
C ASP A 45 -6.94 0.90 8.16
N HIS A 46 -7.89 0.10 7.69
CA HIS A 46 -8.17 -1.24 8.23
C HIS A 46 -7.15 -2.30 7.78
N CYS A 47 -6.55 -2.12 6.59
CA CYS A 47 -5.59 -3.07 6.02
C CYS A 47 -4.24 -2.44 5.70
N ARG A 48 -3.95 -1.22 6.18
CA ARG A 48 -2.63 -0.61 5.98
C ARG A 48 -1.54 -1.39 6.71
N VAL A 49 -0.38 -1.45 6.09
CA VAL A 49 0.83 -1.88 6.80
C VAL A 49 1.19 -0.82 7.83
N LYS A 50 1.51 -1.24 9.05
CA LYS A 50 1.95 -0.37 10.13
C LYS A 50 3.37 -0.76 10.50
N LEU A 51 4.29 0.20 10.41
CA LEU A 51 5.67 0.00 10.81
C LEU A 51 5.81 0.17 12.32
N SER A 52 6.85 -0.41 12.89
CA SER A 52 7.19 -0.23 14.29
C SER A 52 7.53 1.24 14.57
N VAL A 53 6.93 1.81 15.61
CA VAL A 53 7.17 3.21 16.00
C VAL A 53 8.63 3.42 16.39
N GLN A 54 9.29 4.40 15.77
CA GLN A 54 10.67 4.81 16.05
C GLN A 54 10.70 6.08 16.88
N ASN A 55 11.67 6.18 17.80
CA ASN A 55 11.95 7.39 18.58
C ASN A 55 10.72 7.99 19.31
N SER A 56 9.74 7.15 19.64
CA SER A 56 8.45 7.57 20.20
C SER A 56 7.67 8.56 19.32
N ASP A 57 7.97 8.65 18.01
CA ASP A 57 7.22 9.42 17.03
C ASP A 57 6.00 8.62 16.54
N PRO A 58 4.76 8.96 16.94
CA PRO A 58 3.56 8.24 16.54
C PRO A 58 3.28 8.30 15.03
N HIS A 59 3.96 9.16 14.27
CA HIS A 59 3.81 9.28 12.81
C HIS A 59 4.82 8.46 12.02
N SER A 60 5.78 7.83 12.71
CA SER A 60 6.80 6.96 12.10
C SER A 60 6.26 5.57 11.71
N ASP A 61 5.01 5.26 12.05
CA ASP A 61 4.34 3.99 11.72
C ASP A 61 3.80 3.94 10.28
N TYR A 62 3.77 5.09 9.60
CA TYR A 62 3.09 5.25 8.33
C TYR A 62 3.98 4.91 7.14
N ILE A 63 3.48 4.00 6.30
CA ILE A 63 3.92 3.77 4.93
C ILE A 63 2.69 3.59 4.04
N ASN A 64 2.77 4.08 2.80
CA ASN A 64 1.69 3.88 1.82
C ASN A 64 1.77 2.45 1.26
N ALA A 65 1.19 1.51 2.00
CA ALA A 65 1.08 0.10 1.66
C ALA A 65 -0.17 -0.54 2.30
N ASN A 66 -0.76 -1.53 1.63
CA ASN A 66 -1.87 -2.33 2.17
C ASN A 66 -1.58 -3.83 2.04
N PHE A 67 -2.06 -4.60 3.01
CA PHE A 67 -2.20 -6.05 2.88
C PHE A 67 -3.34 -6.38 1.92
N VAL A 68 -3.10 -7.34 1.02
CA VAL A 68 -4.08 -7.83 0.06
C VAL A 68 -4.21 -9.35 0.20
N PRO A 69 -5.44 -9.89 0.25
CA PRO A 69 -5.67 -11.32 0.28
C PRO A 69 -5.29 -11.97 -1.06
N GLY A 70 -4.67 -13.15 -0.98
CA GLY A 70 -4.19 -13.93 -2.13
C GLY A 70 -4.91 -15.27 -2.29
N GLY A 71 -5.97 -15.51 -1.50
CA GLY A 71 -6.78 -16.72 -1.52
C GLY A 71 -6.39 -17.77 -0.47
N GLY A 72 -5.26 -17.60 0.23
CA GLY A 72 -4.83 -18.47 1.34
C GLY A 72 -4.97 -17.80 2.71
N SER A 73 -4.82 -16.47 2.77
CA SER A 73 -4.94 -15.64 3.96
C SER A 73 -5.44 -14.24 3.60
N GLU A 74 -5.89 -13.48 4.60
CA GLU A 74 -6.24 -12.06 4.44
C GLU A 74 -5.00 -11.16 4.19
N ARG A 75 -3.78 -11.70 4.34
CA ARG A 75 -2.51 -10.96 4.27
C ARG A 75 -1.43 -11.68 3.46
N ASP A 76 -1.79 -12.16 2.27
CA ASP A 76 -0.85 -12.91 1.43
C ASP A 76 0.14 -12.00 0.69
N PHE A 77 -0.28 -10.79 0.32
CA PHE A 77 0.52 -9.86 -0.47
C PHE A 77 0.57 -8.48 0.15
N ILE A 78 1.64 -7.74 -0.13
CA ILE A 78 1.71 -6.30 0.17
C ILE A 78 1.75 -5.51 -1.14
N CYS A 79 0.70 -4.72 -1.35
CA CYS A 79 0.69 -3.70 -2.40
C CYS A 79 1.25 -2.41 -1.83
N THR A 80 2.25 -1.81 -2.48
CA THR A 80 2.84 -0.53 -2.08
C THR A 80 3.08 0.40 -3.27
N GLN A 81 3.22 1.70 -3.00
CA GLN A 81 3.65 2.66 -4.00
C GLN A 81 5.14 2.47 -4.31
N GLY A 82 5.60 2.95 -5.47
CA GLY A 82 7.04 3.09 -5.70
C GLY A 82 7.69 3.97 -4.63
N PRO A 83 8.72 3.49 -3.89
CA PRO A 83 9.32 4.25 -2.80
C PRO A 83 9.80 5.61 -3.30
N LEU A 84 9.58 6.64 -2.49
CA LEU A 84 10.11 7.98 -2.70
C LEU A 84 11.52 8.04 -2.11
N HIS A 85 12.27 9.10 -2.45
CA HIS A 85 13.60 9.32 -1.87
C HIS A 85 13.55 9.40 -0.33
N ASN A 86 12.50 10.00 0.23
CA ASN A 86 12.29 10.16 1.67
C ASN A 86 11.62 8.94 2.35
N THR A 87 11.09 7.97 1.59
CA THR A 87 10.45 6.76 2.14
C THR A 87 11.21 5.47 1.84
N MET A 88 12.43 5.58 1.28
CA MET A 88 13.24 4.41 0.92
C MET A 88 13.62 3.58 2.16
N ALA A 89 13.97 4.24 3.26
CA ALA A 89 14.27 3.57 4.53
C ALA A 89 13.02 2.85 5.10
N ASP A 90 11.85 3.50 5.02
CA ASP A 90 10.57 2.92 5.45
C ASP A 90 10.20 1.69 4.62
N PHE A 91 10.48 1.70 3.32
CA PHE A 91 10.25 0.57 2.44
C PHE A 91 11.08 -0.65 2.84
N TRP A 92 12.39 -0.48 3.05
CA TRP A 92 13.24 -1.61 3.48
C TRP A 92 12.91 -2.09 4.89
N ARG A 93 12.53 -1.16 5.78
CA ARG A 93 12.01 -1.49 7.10
C ARG A 93 10.76 -2.34 7.01
N MET A 94 9.82 -2.00 6.13
CA MET A 94 8.62 -2.80 5.86
C MET A 94 8.98 -4.23 5.44
N VAL A 95 9.88 -4.38 4.45
CA VAL A 95 10.33 -5.69 3.96
C VAL A 95 10.90 -6.54 5.09
N TRP A 96 11.75 -5.94 5.92
CA TRP A 96 12.37 -6.60 7.06
C TRP A 96 11.35 -6.99 8.14
N GLU A 97 10.51 -6.06 8.59
CA GLU A 97 9.54 -6.29 9.67
C GLU A 97 8.46 -7.31 9.30
N GLN A 98 8.07 -7.36 8.02
CA GLN A 98 7.04 -8.28 7.54
C GLN A 98 7.60 -9.64 7.11
N ASN A 99 8.91 -9.88 7.26
CA ASN A 99 9.60 -11.10 6.83
C ASN A 99 9.26 -11.51 5.39
N LEU A 100 9.17 -10.53 4.48
CA LEU A 100 8.76 -10.78 3.10
C LEU A 100 9.87 -11.55 2.37
N THR A 101 9.49 -12.64 1.71
CA THR A 101 10.36 -13.25 0.71
C THR A 101 10.33 -12.36 -0.52
N LEU A 102 11.46 -11.75 -0.87
CA LEU A 102 11.57 -10.70 -1.87
C LEU A 102 11.29 -11.22 -3.29
N GLY A 103 10.02 -11.39 -3.63
CA GLY A 103 9.56 -11.59 -5.01
C GLY A 103 9.30 -10.23 -5.63
N ILE A 104 10.34 -9.53 -6.11
CA ILE A 104 10.15 -8.32 -6.91
C ILE A 104 9.57 -8.76 -8.27
N GLY A 105 8.26 -8.93 -8.31
CA GLY A 105 7.48 -9.13 -9.51
C GLY A 105 6.61 -7.91 -9.72
N CYS A 106 6.73 -7.25 -10.87
CA CYS A 106 5.72 -6.32 -11.35
C CYS A 106 4.46 -7.15 -11.69
N TRP A 107 3.73 -7.59 -10.67
CA TRP A 107 2.47 -8.32 -10.84
C TRP A 107 1.35 -7.30 -11.03
N CYS A 108 1.37 -6.68 -12.21
CA CYS A 108 0.22 -5.98 -12.74
C CYS A 108 -0.14 -6.62 -14.09
N SER A 109 -0.72 -7.82 -14.07
CA SER A 109 -1.27 -8.42 -15.29
C SER A 109 -2.65 -7.85 -15.67
N CYS A 110 -3.17 -6.84 -14.96
CA CYS A 110 -4.54 -6.33 -15.20
C CYS A 110 -4.73 -4.81 -15.21
N LEU A 111 -3.70 -3.99 -15.41
CA LEU A 111 -3.92 -2.57 -15.76
C LEU A 111 -3.01 -2.18 -16.94
N TRP A 112 -3.60 -2.17 -18.13
CA TRP A 112 -3.05 -1.43 -19.26
C TRP A 112 -2.94 0.04 -18.86
N GLY A 113 -1.74 0.49 -18.46
CA GLY A 113 -1.40 1.91 -18.31
C GLY A 113 -0.68 2.37 -17.03
N CYS A 114 -0.28 1.50 -16.10
CA CYS A 114 0.35 1.94 -14.84
C CYS A 114 1.73 1.30 -14.59
N TRP A 115 2.61 1.38 -15.59
CA TRP A 115 3.91 0.71 -15.56
C TRP A 115 4.97 1.36 -14.65
N ASP A 116 4.71 2.54 -14.06
CA ASP A 116 5.72 3.30 -13.29
C ASP A 116 5.38 3.54 -11.81
N SER A 117 4.26 3.01 -11.28
CA SER A 117 3.66 3.57 -10.04
C SER A 117 3.44 2.63 -8.86
N PHE A 118 3.41 1.30 -9.06
CA PHE A 118 3.04 0.34 -8.01
C PHE A 118 3.95 -0.89 -8.00
N TRP A 119 4.32 -1.34 -6.81
CA TRP A 119 5.11 -2.55 -6.57
C TRP A 119 4.28 -3.50 -5.70
N CYS A 120 4.26 -4.77 -6.07
CA CYS A 120 3.83 -5.85 -5.17
C CYS A 120 5.10 -6.51 -4.61
N VAL A 121 5.08 -6.79 -3.31
CA VAL A 121 6.11 -7.55 -2.60
C VAL A 121 5.44 -8.71 -1.87
#